data_AF-A0A1G6JC53-F1
#
_entry.id   AF-A0A1G6JC53-F1
#
_cell.length_a   1.000
_cell.length_b   1.000
_cell.length_c   1.000
_cell.angle_alpha   90.00
_cell.angle_beta   90.00
_cell.angle_gamma   90.00
#
_symmetry.space_group_name_H-M   'P 1'
#
loop_
_entity.id
_entity.type
_entity.pdbx_description
1 polymer ?
#
loop_
_entity_poly.entity_id
_entity_poly.type
_entity_poly.pdbx_seq_one_letter_code
_entity_poly.pdbx_strand_id
1 'polypeptide(L)'
;MKTQDYISQLNGREQNAFYCIKKLVAARMQPLIIYCYGCETLVHTRRNCFMTKRVNETRQFTCDLLLIIPDECIIDHALKTEVQEMTSHLGRVNMIIHPLNFVLQQLNAGNLFFN
;
A
#
# COMPACT_ATOMS: atom_id res chain seq x y z
N MET A 1 23.54 -13.03 -7.52
CA MET A 1 22.74 -11.79 -7.64
C MET A 1 22.29 -11.40 -6.25
N LYS A 2 22.75 -10.26 -5.72
CA LYS A 2 22.19 -9.71 -4.48
C LYS A 2 20.79 -9.21 -4.83
N THR A 3 19.76 -9.78 -4.22
CA THR A 3 18.40 -9.23 -4.21
C THR A 3 18.51 -7.83 -3.63
N GLN A 4 18.51 -6.80 -4.48
CA GLN A 4 18.43 -5.42 -4.03
C GLN A 4 17.05 -5.22 -3.41
N ASP A 5 16.99 -4.61 -2.21
CA ASP A 5 15.73 -4.24 -1.58
C ASP A 5 14.95 -3.33 -2.53
N TYR A 6 13.87 -3.84 -3.13
CA TYR A 6 13.06 -3.10 -4.11
C TYR A 6 12.51 -1.77 -3.56
N ILE A 7 12.31 -1.68 -2.24
CA ILE A 7 11.91 -0.45 -1.55
C ILE A 7 12.96 0.66 -1.68
N SER A 8 14.26 0.30 -1.76
CA SER A 8 15.34 1.27 -1.93
C SER A 8 15.33 1.97 -3.31
N GLN A 9 14.57 1.44 -4.27
CA GLN A 9 14.42 2.01 -5.61
C GLN A 9 13.30 3.06 -5.69
N LEU A 10 12.47 3.18 -4.65
CA LEU A 10 11.46 4.24 -4.55
C LEU A 10 12.14 5.60 -4.42
N ASN A 11 11.62 6.61 -5.12
CA ASN A 11 12.08 7.98 -4.96
C ASN A 11 11.61 8.58 -3.62
N GLY A 12 12.21 9.70 -3.19
CA GLY A 12 11.90 10.29 -1.89
C GLY A 12 10.43 10.67 -1.69
N ARG A 13 9.67 10.97 -2.76
CA ARG A 13 8.23 11.23 -2.66
C ARG A 13 7.44 9.96 -2.42
N GLU A 14 7.77 8.88 -3.12
CA GLU A 14 7.13 7.56 -2.96
C GLU A 14 7.41 6.98 -1.57
N GLN A 15 8.66 7.08 -1.09
CA GLN A 15 9.02 6.67 0.26
C GLN A 15 8.22 7.44 1.32
N ASN A 16 8.06 8.76 1.14
CA ASN A 16 7.26 9.58 2.04
C ASN A 16 5.77 9.22 1.99
N ALA A 17 5.21 9.02 0.79
CA ALA A 17 3.83 8.58 0.63
C ALA A 17 3.59 7.24 1.33
N PHE A 18 4.46 6.26 1.08
CA PHE A 18 4.41 4.95 1.73
C PHE A 18 4.53 5.04 3.25
N TYR A 19 5.46 5.85 3.77
CA TYR A 19 5.61 6.10 5.20
C TYR A 19 4.33 6.65 5.83
N CYS A 20 3.73 7.67 5.21
CA CYS A 20 2.49 8.27 5.68
C CYS A 20 1.31 7.29 5.64
N ILE A 21 1.18 6.51 4.55
CA ILE A 21 0.18 5.45 4.42
C ILE A 21 0.35 4.42 5.56
N LYS A 22 1.57 3.90 5.74
CA LYS A 22 1.86 2.91 6.79
C LYS A 22 1.51 3.45 8.18
N LYS A 23 1.87 4.69 8.48
CA LYS A 23 1.57 5.34 9.77
C LYS A 23 0.06 5.46 9.99
N LEU A 24 -0.69 5.83 8.95
CA LEU A 24 -2.14 5.99 9.04
C LEU A 24 -2.84 4.64 9.24
N VAL A 25 -2.47 3.64 8.44
CA VAL A 25 -2.98 2.26 8.55
C VAL A 25 -2.69 1.71 9.94
N ALA A 26 -1.47 1.89 10.45
CA ALA A 26 -1.10 1.47 11.79
C ALA A 26 -1.97 2.13 12.88
N ALA A 27 -2.22 3.43 12.77
CA ALA A 27 -3.01 4.17 13.75
C ALA A 27 -4.49 3.79 13.75
N ARG A 28 -5.07 3.48 12.58
CA ARG A 28 -6.51 3.23 12.42
C ARG A 28 -6.90 1.78 12.56
N MET A 29 -6.09 0.86 12.05
CA MET A 29 -6.42 -0.57 12.02
C MET A 29 -5.64 -1.40 13.04
N GLN A 30 -4.60 -0.81 13.67
CA GLN A 30 -3.76 -1.48 14.67
C GLN A 30 -3.33 -2.92 14.28
N PRO A 31 -2.84 -3.15 13.04
CA PRO A 31 -2.40 -4.47 12.62
C PRO A 31 -1.13 -4.90 13.38
N LEU A 32 -0.98 -6.20 13.58
CA LEU A 32 0.23 -6.81 14.12
C LEU A 32 1.38 -6.72 13.12
N ILE A 33 1.07 -6.95 11.83
CA ILE A 33 2.05 -6.90 10.74
C ILE A 33 1.47 -6.09 9.59
N ILE A 34 2.29 -5.20 9.04
CA ILE A 34 2.05 -4.51 7.78
C ILE A 34 3.16 -4.92 6.82
N TYR A 35 2.79 -5.66 5.78
CA TYR A 35 3.73 -6.09 4.74
C TYR A 35 3.34 -5.47 3.40
N CYS A 36 4.29 -4.81 2.74
CA CYS A 36 4.12 -4.26 1.41
C CYS A 36 4.73 -5.23 0.40
N TYR A 37 3.90 -5.80 -0.47
CA TYR A 37 4.34 -6.80 -1.45
C TYR A 37 4.36 -6.28 -2.89
N GLY A 38 3.77 -5.10 -3.14
CA GLY A 38 3.74 -4.46 -4.45
C GLY A 38 3.68 -2.94 -4.33
N CYS A 39 4.40 -2.26 -5.23
CA CYS A 39 4.32 -0.82 -5.43
C CYS A 39 4.35 -0.53 -6.94
N GLU A 40 3.53 0.42 -7.38
CA GLU A 40 3.49 0.90 -8.76
C GLU A 40 3.42 2.42 -8.79
N THR A 41 4.21 3.06 -9.67
CA THR A 41 4.09 4.48 -9.96
C THR A 41 3.82 4.69 -11.44
N LEU A 42 2.70 5.31 -11.77
CA LEU A 42 2.38 5.75 -13.12
C LEU A 42 2.66 7.25 -13.25
N VAL A 43 3.45 7.62 -14.26
CA VAL A 43 3.78 9.00 -14.57
C VAL A 43 3.24 9.34 -15.95
N HIS A 44 2.25 10.21 -16.01
CA HIS A 44 1.71 10.72 -17.27
C HIS A 44 2.19 12.16 -17.49
N THR A 45 2.87 12.38 -18.60
CA THR A 45 3.40 13.68 -18.99
C THR A 45 2.72 14.14 -20.27
N ARG A 46 2.02 15.29 -20.22
CA ARG A 46 1.42 15.89 -21.42
C ARG A 46 2.27 17.06 -21.89
N ARG A 47 2.71 17.00 -23.15
CA ARG A 47 3.40 18.10 -23.84
C ARG A 47 2.53 18.58 -24.99
N ASN A 48 2.41 19.88 -25.15
CA ASN A 48 1.65 20.48 -26.26
C ASN A 48 2.41 21.72 -26.74
N CYS A 49 2.60 21.86 -28.06
CA CYS A 49 3.24 23.00 -28.68
C CYS A 49 2.46 24.32 -28.52
N PHE A 50 1.18 24.25 -28.13
CA PHE A 50 0.31 25.40 -27.85
C PHE A 50 0.19 25.75 -26.36
N MET A 51 0.71 24.91 -25.46
CA MET A 51 0.75 25.21 -24.03
C MET A 51 2.09 25.85 -23.69
N THR A 52 2.09 26.91 -22.88
CA THR A 52 3.33 27.47 -22.30
C THR A 52 4.13 26.36 -21.61
N LYS A 53 5.44 26.59 -21.42
CA LYS A 53 6.50 25.70 -20.89
C LYS A 53 6.23 25.00 -19.53
N ARG A 54 4.99 24.82 -19.11
CA ARG A 54 4.57 24.04 -17.95
C ARG A 54 4.51 22.57 -18.34
N VAL A 55 5.42 21.79 -17.77
CA VAL A 55 5.35 20.34 -17.79
C VAL A 55 4.19 19.95 -16.88
N ASN A 56 3.05 19.55 -17.47
CA ASN A 56 1.96 18.96 -16.71
C ASN A 56 2.29 17.47 -16.53
N GLU A 57 2.83 17.14 -15.37
CA GLU A 57 3.13 15.79 -14.93
C GLU A 57 2.11 15.37 -13.87
N THR A 58 1.30 14.37 -14.20
CA THR A 58 0.40 13.71 -13.24
C THR A 58 1.05 12.40 -12.82
N ARG A 59 1.28 12.23 -11.51
CA ARG A 59 1.81 11.00 -10.93
C ARG A 59 0.73 10.31 -10.12
N GLN A 60 0.64 9.00 -10.26
CA GLN A 60 -0.23 8.15 -9.47
C GLN A 60 0.61 7.06 -8.82
N PHE A 61 0.63 7.04 -7.48
CA PHE A 61 1.29 6.00 -6.69
C PHE A 61 0.23 4.99 -6.24
N THR A 62 0.56 3.70 -6.34
CA THR A 62 -0.26 2.59 -5.87
C THR A 62 0.61 1.66 -5.01
N CYS A 63 0.10 1.18 -3.88
CA CYS A 63 0.76 0.12 -3.12
C CYS A 63 -0.21 -0.96 -2.66
N ASP A 64 0.33 -2.17 -2.57
CA ASP A 64 -0.39 -3.37 -2.16
C ASP A 64 0.11 -3.84 -0.79
N LEU A 65 -0.80 -3.80 0.18
CA LEU A 65 -0.54 -4.12 1.57
C LEU A 65 -1.24 -5.41 1.98
N LEU A 66 -0.48 -6.29 2.64
CA LEU A 66 -1.01 -7.37 3.46
C LEU A 66 -0.97 -6.92 4.93
N LEU A 67 -2.13 -6.94 5.56
CA LEU A 67 -2.32 -6.63 6.97
C LEU A 67 -2.67 -7.91 7.72
N ILE A 68 -1.92 -8.20 8.78
CA ILE A 68 -2.26 -9.27 9.72
C ILE A 68 -2.78 -8.61 10.98
N ILE A 69 -4.01 -8.92 11.36
CA ILE A 69 -4.72 -8.31 12.50
C ILE A 69 -4.91 -9.34 13.62
N PRO A 70 -5.08 -8.90 14.88
CA PRO A 70 -5.52 -9.78 15.95
C PRO A 70 -6.88 -10.42 15.62
N ASP A 71 -7.11 -11.67 16.01
CA ASP A 71 -8.36 -12.39 15.70
C ASP A 71 -9.60 -11.76 16.35
N GLU A 72 -9.40 -11.01 17.43
CA GLU A 72 -10.43 -10.28 18.16
C GLU A 72 -10.86 -8.98 17.45
N CYS A 73 -10.08 -8.53 16.47
CA CYS A 73 -10.33 -7.28 15.76
C CYS A 73 -11.27 -7.51 14.58
N ILE A 74 -12.41 -6.82 14.59
CA ILE A 74 -13.36 -6.81 13.47
C ILE A 74 -13.10 -5.56 12.64
N ILE A 75 -12.51 -5.74 11.45
CA ILE A 75 -12.38 -4.67 10.46
C ILE A 75 -13.62 -4.71 9.57
N ASP A 76 -14.51 -3.75 9.76
CA ASP A 76 -15.69 -3.60 8.93
C ASP A 76 -15.38 -2.89 7.60
N HIS A 77 -16.36 -2.90 6.69
CA HIS A 77 -16.21 -2.23 5.40
C HIS A 77 -16.08 -0.71 5.58
N ALA A 78 -16.73 -0.12 6.57
CA ALA A 78 -16.72 1.32 6.81
C ALA A 78 -15.30 1.81 7.15
N LEU A 79 -14.60 1.13 8.07
CA LEU A 79 -13.23 1.45 8.44
C LEU A 79 -12.26 1.25 7.26
N LYS A 80 -12.48 0.21 6.44
CA LYS A 80 -11.68 0.00 5.22
C LYS A 80 -11.84 1.17 4.24
N THR A 81 -13.07 1.64 4.03
CA THR A 81 -13.36 2.80 3.18
C THR A 81 -12.78 4.09 3.76
N GLU A 82 -12.92 4.32 5.07
CA GLU A 82 -12.35 5.50 5.75
C GLU A 82 -10.84 5.59 5.53
N VAL A 83 -10.12 4.47 5.69
CA VAL A 83 -8.67 4.42 5.47
C VAL A 83 -8.31 4.65 3.99
N GLN A 84 -9.10 4.14 3.05
CA GLN A 84 -8.90 4.41 1.62
C GLN A 84 -9.10 5.90 1.29
N GLU A 85 -10.14 6.53 1.84
CA GLU A 85 -10.40 7.96 1.64
C GLU A 85 -9.28 8.82 2.23
N MET A 86 -8.85 8.51 3.47
CA MET A 86 -7.77 9.24 4.12
C MET A 86 -6.44 9.12 3.38
N THR A 87 -6.17 7.99 2.72
CA THR A 87 -4.91 7.76 1.98
C THR A 87 -4.97 8.19 0.52
N SER A 88 -6.15 8.52 -0.02
CA SER A 88 -6.38 8.83 -1.43
C SER A 88 -5.47 9.93 -2.01
N HIS A 89 -5.13 10.94 -1.21
CA HIS A 89 -4.25 12.04 -1.61
C HIS A 89 -2.77 11.63 -1.71
N LEU A 90 -2.37 10.52 -1.08
CA LEU A 90 -1.01 9.97 -1.13
C LEU A 90 -0.86 8.95 -2.25
N GLY A 91 -1.95 8.29 -2.63
CA GLY A 91 -1.98 7.25 -3.65
C GLY A 91 -3.14 6.30 -3.46
N ARG A 92 -3.19 5.26 -4.30
CA ARG A 92 -4.12 4.15 -4.16
C ARG A 92 -3.53 3.08 -3.24
N VAL A 93 -4.31 2.62 -2.27
CA VAL A 93 -3.88 1.56 -1.35
C VAL A 93 -4.79 0.35 -1.52
N ASN A 94 -4.25 -0.75 -2.01
CA ASN A 94 -4.96 -2.03 -2.05
C ASN A 94 -4.60 -2.81 -0.77
N MET A 95 -5.61 -3.26 -0.02
CA MET A 95 -5.41 -3.92 1.26
C MET A 95 -6.05 -5.31 1.26
N ILE A 96 -5.21 -6.31 1.54
CA ILE A 96 -5.58 -7.68 1.93
C ILE A 96 -5.43 -7.76 3.44
N ILE A 97 -6.48 -8.23 4.13
CA ILE A 97 -6.53 -8.25 5.59
C ILE A 97 -6.86 -9.67 6.03
N HIS A 98 -6.00 -10.24 6.86
CA HIS A 98 -6.19 -11.58 7.40
C HIS A 98 -6.03 -11.60 8.94
N PRO A 99 -6.91 -12.30 9.66
CA PRO A 99 -6.69 -12.64 11.07
C PRO A 99 -5.44 -13.50 11.25
N LEU A 100 -4.77 -13.38 12.39
CA LEU A 100 -3.57 -14.14 12.71
C LEU A 100 -3.79 -15.65 12.63
N ASN A 101 -4.88 -16.17 13.18
CA ASN A 101 -5.17 -17.61 13.17
C ASN A 101 -5.30 -18.15 11.75
N PHE A 102 -5.92 -17.38 10.84
CA PHE A 102 -6.04 -17.77 9.44
C PHE A 102 -4.64 -17.90 8.81
N VAL A 103 -3.77 -16.91 9.02
CA VAL A 103 -2.40 -16.93 8.50
C VAL A 103 -1.62 -18.12 9.03
N LEU A 104 -1.69 -18.40 10.34
CA LEU A 104 -1.01 -19.54 10.96
C LEU A 104 -1.51 -20.88 10.40
N GLN A 105 -2.81 -21.02 10.17
CA GLN A 105 -3.38 -22.22 9.55
C GLN A 105 -2.86 -22.42 8.13
N GLN A 106 -2.81 -21.36 7.31
CA GLN A 106 -2.30 -21.44 5.94
C GLN A 106 -0.81 -21.81 5.91
N LEU A 107 0.00 -21.21 6.80
CA LEU A 107 1.42 -21.53 6.93
C LEU A 107 1.64 -23.00 7.32
N ASN A 108 0.86 -23.52 8.28
CA ASN A 108 0.92 -24.92 8.69
C ASN A 108 0.50 -25.89 7.59
N ALA A 109 -0.41 -25.46 6.70
CA ALA A 109 -0.82 -26.23 5.52
C ALA A 109 0.21 -26.15 4.37
N GLY A 110 1.32 -25.43 4.53
CA GLY A 110 2.31 -25.21 3.48
C GLY A 110 1.86 -24.23 2.40
N ASN A 111 0.74 -23.53 2.61
CA ASN A 111 0.25 -22.51 1.69
C ASN A 111 0.85 -21.14 2.04
N LEU A 112 1.90 -20.77 1.32
CA LEU A 112 2.61 -19.50 1.51
C LEU A 112 1.94 -18.31 0.81
N PHE A 113 1.00 -18.58 -0.11
CA PHE A 113 0.28 -17.57 -0.87
C PHE A 113 -1.19 -17.69 -0.50
N PHE A 114 -1.66 -16.78 0.35
CA PHE A 114 -3.04 -16.70 0.84
C PHE A 114 -3.99 -16.49 -0.36
N ASN A 115 -4.41 -17.59 -1.01
CA ASN A 115 -5.34 -17.59 -2.14
C ASN A 115 -6.76 -17.23 -1.69
#